data_AF-A0A4Y9FFJ0-F1
#
_entry.id   AF-A0A4Y9FFJ0-F1
#
_cell.length_a   1.000
_cell.length_b   1.000
_cell.length_c   1.000
_cell.angle_alpha   90.00
_cell.angle_beta   90.00
_cell.angle_gamma   90.00
#
_symmetry.space_group_name_H-M   'P 1'
#
loop_
_entity.id
_entity.type
_entity.pdbx_description
1 polymer ?
#
loop_
_entity_poly.entity_id
_entity_poly.type
_entity_poly.pdbx_seq_one_letter_code
_entity_poly.pdbx_strand_id
1 'polypeptide(L)'
;MQEKRRVLEMLRAGEIGVEEALALLEAVEGPKSLTKPAAKLLRVRIHAQDKGKPVRVNVNLPLALVELLEKFLPEEAKLALAGRGVNLKDLLALVREGVPEGKLVEIEAEEEGHPVQVLVEVV
;
A
#
# COMPACT_ATOMS: atom_id res chain seq x y z
N MET A 1 -12.91 -28.76 -4.12
CA MET A 1 -11.80 -29.72 -4.33
C MET A 1 -12.22 -31.00 -5.04
N GLN A 2 -13.41 -31.56 -4.78
CA GLN A 2 -13.86 -32.81 -5.40
C GLN A 2 -14.08 -32.70 -6.93
N GLU A 3 -14.54 -31.55 -7.41
CA GLU A 3 -14.82 -31.33 -8.84
C GLU A 3 -13.56 -31.28 -9.72
N LYS A 4 -12.48 -30.64 -9.25
CA LYS A 4 -11.18 -30.63 -9.97
C LYS A 4 -10.62 -32.04 -10.15
N ARG A 5 -10.74 -32.89 -9.12
CA ARG A 5 -10.34 -34.29 -9.21
C ARG A 5 -11.14 -35.04 -10.28
N ARG A 6 -12.45 -34.80 -10.37
CA ARG A 6 -13.30 -35.42 -11.39
C ARG A 6 -12.86 -35.05 -12.81
N VAL A 7 -12.54 -33.78 -13.06
CA VAL A 7 -12.08 -33.33 -14.39
C VAL A 7 -10.74 -33.99 -14.76
N LEU A 8 -9.79 -34.08 -13.82
CA LEU A 8 -8.50 -34.74 -14.06
C LEU A 8 -8.63 -36.26 -14.28
N GLU A 9 -9.58 -36.90 -13.59
CA GLU A 9 -9.91 -38.31 -13.81
C GLU A 9 -10.51 -38.56 -15.19
N MET A 10 -11.41 -37.69 -15.66
CA MET A 10 -11.96 -37.76 -17.02
C MET A 10 -10.89 -37.54 -18.10
N LEU A 11 -9.96 -36.61 -17.88
CA LEU A 11 -8.82 -36.41 -18.79
C LEU A 11 -7.90 -37.64 -18.81
N ARG A 12 -7.63 -38.25 -17.65
CA ARG A 12 -6.83 -39.47 -17.54
C ARG A 12 -7.50 -40.67 -18.22
N ALA A 13 -8.83 -40.77 -18.13
CA ALA A 13 -9.61 -41.78 -18.81
C ALA A 13 -9.74 -41.54 -20.33
N GLY A 14 -9.31 -40.37 -20.83
CA GLY A 14 -9.39 -39.99 -22.24
C GLY A 14 -10.81 -39.60 -22.69
N GLU A 15 -11.73 -39.36 -21.74
CA GLU A 15 -13.11 -38.98 -22.02
C GLU A 15 -13.24 -37.53 -22.49
N ILE A 16 -12.24 -36.69 -22.18
CA ILE A 16 -12.16 -35.28 -22.56
C ILE A 16 -10.77 -34.95 -23.08
N GLY A 17 -10.69 -33.96 -23.98
CA GLY A 17 -9.41 -33.41 -24.46
C GLY A 17 -8.74 -32.49 -23.44
N VAL A 18 -7.46 -32.17 -23.68
CA VAL A 18 -6.69 -31.22 -22.84
C VAL A 18 -7.35 -29.84 -22.81
N GLU A 19 -7.88 -29.39 -23.94
CA GLU A 19 -8.54 -28.08 -24.09
C GLU A 19 -9.86 -28.02 -23.32
N GLU A 20 -10.67 -29.09 -23.39
CA GLU A 20 -11.92 -29.21 -22.63
C GLU A 20 -11.66 -29.32 -21.13
N ALA A 21 -10.63 -30.05 -20.73
CA ALA A 21 -10.22 -30.15 -19.32
C ALA A 21 -9.81 -28.78 -18.76
N LEU A 22 -9.07 -27.97 -19.54
CA LEU A 22 -8.71 -26.61 -19.16
C LEU A 22 -9.95 -25.73 -18.97
N ALA A 23 -10.89 -25.76 -19.92
CA ALA A 23 -12.13 -24.98 -19.84
C ALA A 23 -12.99 -25.37 -18.62
N LEU A 24 -13.08 -26.67 -18.31
CA LEU A 24 -13.81 -27.17 -17.14
C LEU A 24 -13.12 -26.80 -15.82
N LEU A 25 -11.78 -26.86 -15.78
CA LEU A 25 -11.01 -26.46 -14.60
C LEU A 25 -11.17 -24.96 -14.31
N GLU A 26 -11.17 -24.10 -15.33
CA GLU A 26 -11.43 -22.67 -15.17
C GLU A 26 -12.86 -22.38 -14.69
N ALA A 27 -13.86 -23.09 -15.23
CA ALA A 27 -15.24 -22.96 -14.77
C ALA A 27 -15.43 -23.40 -13.30
N VAL A 28 -14.72 -24.46 -12.88
CA VAL A 28 -14.74 -24.97 -11.49
C VAL A 28 -13.96 -24.07 -10.52
N GLU A 29 -12.91 -23.38 -10.98
CA GLU A 29 -12.21 -22.37 -10.17
C GLU A 29 -13.06 -21.11 -9.95
N GLY A 30 -14.08 -20.88 -10.79
CA GLY A 30 -14.82 -19.63 -10.83
C GLY A 30 -13.92 -18.46 -11.26
N PRO A 31 -14.47 -17.24 -11.45
CA PRO A 31 -13.61 -16.08 -11.58
C PRO A 31 -12.75 -16.03 -10.33
N LYS A 32 -11.42 -16.12 -10.50
CA LYS A 32 -10.48 -15.83 -9.41
C LYS A 32 -10.96 -14.53 -8.81
N SER A 33 -11.50 -14.61 -7.59
CA SER A 33 -11.67 -13.44 -6.76
C SER A 33 -10.28 -12.84 -6.75
N LEU A 34 -10.10 -11.77 -7.51
CA LEU A 34 -9.06 -10.81 -7.23
C LEU A 34 -9.44 -10.38 -5.83
N THR A 35 -8.95 -11.09 -4.82
CA THR A 35 -8.84 -10.59 -3.46
C THR A 35 -8.11 -9.29 -3.67
N LYS A 36 -8.86 -8.20 -3.82
CA LYS A 36 -8.30 -6.87 -3.90
C LYS A 36 -7.42 -6.82 -2.67
N PRO A 37 -6.08 -6.69 -2.83
CA PRO A 37 -5.22 -6.61 -1.67
C PRO A 37 -5.85 -5.56 -0.76
N ALA A 38 -6.04 -5.91 0.51
CA ALA A 38 -6.60 -4.98 1.49
C ALA A 38 -5.88 -3.64 1.27
N ALA A 39 -6.66 -2.59 1.00
CA ALA A 39 -6.10 -1.32 0.59
C ALA A 39 -5.25 -0.82 1.75
N LYS A 40 -3.94 -1.02 1.65
CA LYS A 40 -2.96 -0.55 2.63
C LYS A 40 -3.12 0.96 2.75
N LEU A 41 -3.24 1.46 3.98
CA LEU A 41 -3.43 2.85 4.33
C LEU A 41 -2.19 3.35 5.05
N LEU A 42 -1.60 4.43 4.55
CA LEU A 42 -0.59 5.21 5.25
C LEU A 42 -1.29 6.15 6.23
N ARG A 43 -1.05 6.00 7.53
CA ARG A 43 -1.51 6.96 8.55
C ARG A 43 -0.35 7.85 8.94
N VAL A 44 -0.55 9.16 8.86
CA VAL A 44 0.40 10.20 9.25
C VAL A 44 -0.20 10.99 10.39
N ARG A 45 0.50 11.02 11.53
CA ARG A 45 0.15 11.86 12.68
C ARG A 45 1.29 12.84 12.93
N ILE A 46 0.99 14.13 12.87
CA ILE A 46 1.94 15.21 13.13
C ILE A 46 1.40 16.01 14.31
N HIS A 47 2.19 16.08 15.37
CA HIS A 47 1.96 16.93 16.52
C HIS A 47 3.09 17.97 16.53
N ALA A 48 2.76 19.23 16.28
CA ALA A 48 3.72 20.34 16.27
C ALA A 48 3.17 21.53 17.07
N GLN A 49 4.04 22.48 17.41
CA GLN A 49 3.67 23.79 17.95
C GLN A 49 4.14 24.85 16.95
N ASP A 50 3.19 25.61 16.40
CA ASP A 50 3.50 26.77 15.54
C ASP A 50 2.99 28.04 16.23
N LYS A 51 3.90 28.98 16.51
CA LYS A 51 3.60 30.28 17.14
C LYS A 51 2.74 30.19 18.42
N GLY A 52 3.03 29.20 19.26
CA GLY A 52 2.32 28.97 20.53
C GLY A 52 0.96 28.27 20.42
N LYS A 53 0.55 27.82 19.22
CA LYS A 53 -0.67 27.03 19.03
C LYS A 53 -0.32 25.57 18.70
N PRO A 54 -0.98 24.59 19.36
CA PRO A 54 -0.77 23.18 19.03
C PRO A 54 -1.42 22.86 17.68
N VAL A 55 -0.60 22.40 16.73
CA VAL A 55 -1.02 21.92 15.41
C VAL A 55 -1.05 20.40 15.46
N ARG A 56 -2.24 19.81 15.32
CA ARG A 56 -2.45 18.37 15.21
C ARG A 56 -2.97 18.05 13.83
N VAL A 57 -2.20 17.28 13.07
CA VAL A 57 -2.57 16.84 11.72
C VAL A 57 -2.65 15.31 11.72
N ASN A 58 -3.83 14.78 11.40
CA ASN A 58 -4.06 13.35 11.23
C ASN A 58 -4.52 13.09 9.81
N VAL A 59 -3.72 12.37 9.02
CA VAL A 59 -4.01 12.07 7.62
C VAL A 59 -4.02 10.56 7.42
N ASN A 60 -5.10 10.04 6.82
CA ASN A 60 -5.19 8.65 6.37
C ASN A 60 -5.18 8.65 4.84
N LEU A 61 -4.11 8.11 4.26
CA LEU A 61 -3.86 8.10 2.83
C LEU A 61 -3.78 6.67 2.31
N PRO A 62 -4.72 6.22 1.44
CA PRO A 62 -4.56 4.96 0.71
C PRO A 62 -3.23 4.93 -0.03
N LEU A 63 -2.49 3.81 0.06
CA LEU A 63 -1.25 3.63 -0.70
C LEU A 63 -1.46 3.78 -2.21
N ALA A 64 -2.67 3.49 -2.70
CA ALA A 64 -3.06 3.72 -4.09
C ALA A 64 -2.97 5.21 -4.51
N LEU A 65 -3.07 6.16 -3.59
CA LEU A 65 -2.99 7.60 -3.86
C LEU A 65 -1.58 8.17 -3.77
N VAL A 66 -0.60 7.34 -3.42
CA VAL A 66 0.79 7.76 -3.23
C VAL A 66 1.42 8.25 -4.54
N GLU A 67 1.04 7.67 -5.68
CA GLU A 67 1.45 8.17 -7.01
C GLU A 67 0.86 9.55 -7.34
N LEU A 68 -0.30 9.87 -6.78
CA LEU A 68 -0.94 11.16 -6.97
C LEU A 68 -0.40 12.20 -5.98
N LEU A 69 0.24 11.76 -4.88
CA LEU A 69 0.80 12.64 -3.85
C LEU A 69 1.83 13.61 -4.45
N GLU A 70 2.68 13.17 -5.38
CA GLU A 70 3.62 14.05 -6.10
C GLU A 70 2.90 15.13 -6.92
N LYS A 71 1.68 14.88 -7.40
CA LYS A 71 0.89 15.85 -8.18
C LYS A 71 0.13 16.83 -7.29
N PHE A 72 -0.24 16.41 -6.08
CA PHE A 72 -0.99 17.24 -5.13
C PHE A 72 -0.09 18.01 -4.14
N LEU A 73 1.16 17.60 -3.94
CA LEU A 73 2.08 18.34 -3.08
C LEU A 73 2.40 19.72 -3.69
N PRO A 74 2.25 20.82 -2.92
CA PRO A 74 2.75 22.13 -3.31
C PRO A 74 4.26 22.10 -3.57
N GLU A 75 4.75 22.93 -4.49
CA GLU A 75 6.18 22.98 -4.82
C GLU A 75 7.03 23.36 -3.60
N GLU A 76 6.51 24.20 -2.70
CA GLU A 76 7.22 24.57 -1.46
C GLU A 76 7.48 23.34 -0.57
N ALA A 77 6.50 22.43 -0.48
CA ALA A 77 6.62 21.20 0.31
C ALA A 77 7.61 20.21 -0.33
N LYS A 78 7.67 20.13 -1.65
CA LYS A 78 8.65 19.29 -2.37
C LYS A 78 10.08 19.78 -2.13
N LEU A 79 10.29 21.09 -2.22
CA LEU A 79 11.59 21.71 -2.00
C LEU A 79 12.07 21.52 -0.56
N ALA A 80 11.18 21.66 0.43
CA ALA A 80 11.51 21.44 1.83
C ALA A 80 11.93 19.99 2.12
N LEU A 81 11.26 19.01 1.51
CA LEU A 81 11.60 17.60 1.65
C LEU A 81 12.91 17.25 0.95
N ALA A 82 13.14 17.79 -0.25
CA ALA A 82 14.41 17.65 -0.97
C ALA A 82 15.57 18.27 -0.19
N GLY A 83 15.36 19.43 0.45
CA GLY A 83 16.35 20.09 1.31
C GLY A 83 16.70 19.29 2.57
N ARG A 84 15.80 18.41 3.03
CA ARG A 84 16.05 17.43 4.11
C ARG A 84 16.63 16.10 3.61
N GLY A 85 16.96 15.98 2.33
CA GLY A 85 17.52 14.77 1.73
C GLY A 85 16.50 13.65 1.55
N VAL A 86 15.20 13.95 1.64
CA VAL A 86 14.11 12.98 1.53
C VAL A 86 13.62 12.95 0.09
N ASN A 87 13.99 11.90 -0.66
CA ASN A 87 13.45 11.69 -2.00
C ASN A 87 12.12 10.95 -1.91
N LEU A 88 11.04 11.66 -2.24
CA LEU A 88 9.69 11.08 -2.27
C LEU A 88 9.67 9.83 -3.14
N LYS A 89 10.28 9.84 -4.34
CA LYS A 89 10.22 8.73 -5.30
C LYS A 89 10.79 7.44 -4.73
N ASP A 90 11.88 7.53 -3.99
CA ASP A 90 12.54 6.37 -3.38
C ASP A 90 11.70 5.82 -2.21
N LEU A 91 11.08 6.70 -1.42
CA LEU A 91 10.08 6.30 -0.42
C LEU A 91 8.88 5.59 -1.07
N LEU A 92 8.38 6.08 -2.21
CA LEU A 92 7.25 5.45 -2.90
C LEU A 92 7.63 4.07 -3.44
N ALA A 93 8.85 3.91 -3.97
CA ALA A 93 9.36 2.64 -4.47
C ALA A 93 9.51 1.60 -3.35
N LEU A 94 10.09 1.99 -2.21
CA LEU A 94 10.22 1.12 -1.03
C LEU A 94 8.86 0.68 -0.48
N VAL A 95 7.88 1.57 -0.48
CA VAL A 95 6.50 1.26 -0.06
C VAL A 95 5.83 0.24 -0.99
N ARG A 96 6.13 0.30 -2.30
CA ARG A 96 5.60 -0.63 -3.31
C ARG A 96 6.19 -2.03 -3.23
N GLU A 97 7.50 -2.14 -2.98
CA GLU A 97 8.19 -3.44 -2.98
C GLU A 97 7.85 -4.33 -1.78
N GLY A 98 7.13 -3.79 -0.80
CA GLY A 98 6.47 -4.60 0.22
C GLY A 98 6.80 -4.15 1.61
N VAL A 99 6.43 -2.92 1.96
CA VAL A 99 6.41 -2.52 3.37
C VAL A 99 5.50 -3.51 4.13
N PRO A 100 6.04 -4.24 5.13
CA PRO A 100 5.22 -4.99 6.07
C PRO A 100 4.39 -3.99 6.87
N GLU A 101 3.15 -4.34 7.17
CA GLU A 101 2.27 -3.56 8.05
C GLU A 101 3.04 -3.17 9.33
N GLY A 102 3.03 -1.88 9.71
CA GLY A 102 3.80 -1.41 10.85
C GLY A 102 4.25 0.05 10.80
N LYS A 103 5.01 0.46 11.83
CA LYS A 103 5.60 1.80 11.94
C LYS A 103 6.71 1.98 10.89
N LEU A 104 6.57 2.97 10.02
CA LEU A 104 7.57 3.36 9.04
C LEU A 104 8.58 4.35 9.60
N VAL A 105 8.07 5.41 10.23
CA VAL A 105 8.88 6.55 10.66
C VAL A 105 8.32 7.07 11.99
N GLU A 106 9.19 7.26 12.96
CA GLU A 106 8.90 7.92 14.24
C GLU A 106 10.02 8.94 14.47
N ILE A 107 9.69 10.21 14.34
CA ILE A 107 10.65 11.31 14.50
C ILE A 107 10.15 12.17 15.66
N GLU A 108 11.02 12.34 16.65
CA GLU A 108 10.89 13.34 17.70
C GLU A 108 12.00 14.37 17.47
N ALA A 109 11.59 15.60 17.18
CA ALA A 109 12.51 16.70 16.89
C ALA A 109 12.10 17.92 17.71
N GLU A 110 13.04 18.84 17.88
CA GLU A 110 12.79 20.13 18.49
C GLU A 110 13.17 21.21 17.47
N GLU A 111 12.20 21.94 16.96
CA GLU A 111 12.39 22.98 15.94
C GLU A 111 11.94 24.32 16.55
N GLU A 112 12.83 25.31 16.58
CA GLU A 112 12.63 26.61 17.25
C GLU A 112 12.21 26.53 18.74
N GLY A 113 12.64 25.49 19.46
CA GLY A 113 12.30 25.30 20.89
C GLY A 113 10.91 24.69 21.13
N HIS A 114 10.29 24.14 20.07
CA HIS A 114 9.01 23.47 20.13
C HIS A 114 9.15 21.98 19.81
N PRO A 115 8.60 21.07 20.64
CA PRO A 115 8.65 19.64 20.37
C PRO A 115 7.71 19.28 19.20
N VAL A 116 8.25 18.59 18.21
CA VAL A 116 7.54 18.07 17.03
C VAL A 116 7.64 16.55 17.04
N GLN A 117 6.50 15.87 17.01
CA GLN A 117 6.41 14.43 16.90
C GLN A 117 5.70 14.06 15.60
N VAL A 118 6.35 13.24 14.78
CA VAL A 118 5.84 12.74 13.50
C VAL A 118 5.85 11.21 13.54
N LEU A 119 4.67 10.62 13.42
CA LEU A 119 4.49 9.16 13.32
C LEU A 119 3.86 8.82 11.97
N VAL A 120 4.51 7.92 11.24
CA VAL A 120 4.02 7.36 9.97
C VAL A 120 3.94 5.84 10.11
N GLU A 121 2.77 5.27 9.87
CA GLU A 121 2.51 3.82 9.90
C GLU A 121 1.75 3.36 8.65
N VAL A 122 1.95 2.12 8.24
CA VAL A 122 1.16 1.44 7.20
C VAL A 122 0.26 0.42 7.87
N VAL A 123 -1.05 0.55 7.63
CA VAL A 123 -2.14 -0.23 8.23
C VAL A 123 -3.01 -0.87 7.16
#